data_AF-A0A2S7FBU7-F1
#
_entry.id   AF-A0A2S7FBU7-F1
#
_cell.length_a   1.000
_cell.length_b   1.000
_cell.length_c   1.000
_cell.angle_alpha   90.00
_cell.angle_beta   90.00
_cell.angle_gamma   90.00
#
_symmetry.space_group_name_H-M   'P 1'
#
loop_
_entity.id
_entity.type
_entity.pdbx_description
1 polymer ?
#
loop_
_entity_poly.entity_id
_entity_poly.type
_entity_poly.pdbx_seq_one_letter_code
_entity_poly.pdbx_strand_id
1 'polypeptide(L)' 'MKIKILKNKDLDKLENDVNEFIQDKCVIDIKYESTQYRTCKYIENILIVIILYDSYGNCGYLNTKSLMDFKKL' A
#
# COMPACT_ATOMS: atom_id res chain seq x y z
N MET A 1 -8.86 2.84 -13.51
CA MET A 1 -9.07 2.13 -12.22
C MET A 1 -8.40 0.77 -12.19
N LYS A 2 -7.66 0.49 -11.12
CA LYS A 2 -6.91 -0.76 -10.88
C LYS A 2 -6.99 -1.12 -9.39
N ILE A 3 -6.73 -2.40 -9.08
CA ILE A 3 -6.71 -2.91 -7.71
C ILE A 3 -5.30 -3.45 -7.42
N LYS A 4 -4.76 -3.10 -6.26
CA LYS A 4 -3.53 -3.68 -5.69
C LYS A 4 -3.89 -4.42 -4.41
N ILE A 5 -3.37 -5.63 -4.27
CA ILE A 5 -3.53 -6.43 -3.05
C ILE A 5 -2.14 -6.61 -2.45
N LEU A 6 -1.97 -6.22 -1.19
CA LEU A 6 -0.77 -6.40 -0.39
C LEU A 6 -1.13 -7.28 0.80
N LYS A 7 -0.23 -8.20 1.17
CA LYS A 7 -0.46 -9.09 2.30
C LYS A 7 0.85 -9.40 3.01
N ASN A 8 0.83 -9.33 4.33
CA ASN A 8 1.97 -9.69 5.13
C ASN A 8 1.53 -10.15 6.52
N LYS A 9 2.44 -10.87 7.20
CA LYS A 9 2.30 -11.25 8.61
C LYS A 9 2.96 -10.21 9.51
N ASP A 10 4.03 -9.61 9.01
CA ASP A 10 4.74 -8.51 9.64
C ASP A 10 4.01 -7.21 9.31
N LEU A 11 3.43 -6.59 10.35
CA LEU A 11 2.64 -5.38 10.22
C LEU A 11 3.50 -4.17 9.84
N ASP A 12 4.71 -4.07 10.36
CA ASP A 12 5.63 -2.95 10.06
C ASP A 12 6.06 -3.01 8.60
N LYS A 13 6.36 -4.22 8.12
CA LYS A 13 6.67 -4.42 6.70
C LYS A 13 5.46 -4.12 5.81
N LEU A 14 4.26 -4.55 6.21
CA LEU A 14 3.04 -4.28 5.44
C LEU A 14 2.73 -2.78 5.36
N GLU A 15 2.88 -2.07 6.46
CA GLU A 15 2.68 -0.63 6.52
C GLU A 15 3.64 0.09 5.56
N ASN A 16 4.92 -0.29 5.59
CA ASN A 16 5.92 0.27 4.67
C ASN A 16 5.57 -0.02 3.20
N ASP A 17 5.21 -1.26 2.87
CA ASP A 17 4.83 -1.65 1.50
C ASP A 17 3.59 -0.89 1.01
N VAL A 18 2.60 -0.67 1.89
CA VAL A 18 1.40 0.13 1.59
C VAL A 18 1.78 1.58 1.36
N ASN A 19 2.55 2.19 2.27
CA ASN A 19 2.96 3.59 2.19
C ASN A 19 3.79 3.88 0.92
N GLU A 20 4.75 3.01 0.60
CA GLU A 20 5.55 3.11 -0.61
C GLU A 20 4.69 2.98 -1.87
N PHE A 21 3.67 2.11 -1.84
CA PHE A 21 2.78 1.93 -2.99
C PHE A 21 1.84 3.12 -3.20
N ILE A 22 1.25 3.68 -2.14
CA ILE A 22 0.23 4.73 -2.27
C ILE A 22 0.82 6.13 -2.50
N GLN A 23 2.12 6.33 -2.22
CA GLN A 23 2.77 7.65 -2.23
C GLN A 23 2.62 8.42 -3.55
N ASP A 24 2.48 7.75 -4.68
CA ASP A 24 2.36 8.35 -6.01
C ASP A 24 1.03 8.01 -6.71
N LYS A 25 0.08 7.38 -6.01
CA LYS A 25 -1.18 6.87 -6.59
C LYS A 25 -2.37 7.72 -6.22
N CYS A 26 -3.31 7.82 -7.15
CA CYS A 26 -4.65 8.32 -6.87
C CYS A 26 -5.47 7.24 -6.16
N VAL A 27 -5.35 7.15 -4.83
CA VAL A 27 -6.10 6.18 -4.03
C VAL A 27 -7.55 6.60 -3.93
N ILE A 28 -8.45 5.68 -4.31
CA ILE A 28 -9.90 5.86 -4.26
C ILE A 28 -10.45 5.27 -2.97
N ASP A 29 -9.99 4.07 -2.60
CA ASP A 29 -10.46 3.34 -1.43
C ASP A 29 -9.39 2.37 -0.92
N ILE A 30 -9.35 2.14 0.39
CA ILE A 30 -8.50 1.15 1.04
C ILE A 30 -9.37 0.30 1.95
N LYS A 31 -9.42 -1.00 1.66
CA LYS A 31 -10.08 -2.01 2.48
C LYS A 31 -9.04 -2.94 3.08
N TYR A 32 -9.40 -3.57 4.18
CA TYR A 32 -8.56 -4.57 4.81
C TYR A 32 -9.38 -5.77 5.26
N GLU A 33 -8.72 -6.92 5.30
CA GLU A 33 -9.29 -8.17 5.80
C GLU A 33 -8.19 -8.96 6.50
N SER A 34 -8.48 -9.45 7.71
CA SER A 34 -7.60 -10.36 8.43
C SER A 34 -8.06 -11.79 8.20
N THR A 35 -7.16 -12.65 7.72
CA THR A 35 -7.45 -14.07 7.52
C THR A 35 -6.47 -14.94 8.26
N GLN A 36 -6.91 -16.14 8.62
CA GLN A 36 -6.08 -17.17 9.21
C GLN A 36 -5.72 -18.17 8.13
N TYR A 37 -4.42 -18.40 7.93
CA TYR A 37 -3.97 -19.50 7.11
C TYR A 37 -3.40 -20.59 8.02
N ARG A 38 -3.88 -21.81 7.80
CA ARG A 38 -3.47 -22.99 8.58
C ARG A 38 -2.52 -23.81 7.75
N THR A 39 -1.32 -24.02 8.27
CA THR A 39 -0.41 -25.06 7.79
C THR A 39 -0.48 -26.26 8.73
N CYS A 40 0.08 -27.41 8.32
CA CYS A 40 0.04 -28.63 9.13
C CYS A 40 0.62 -28.48 10.57
N LYS A 41 1.37 -27.41 10.86
CA LYS A 41 1.98 -27.18 12.18
C LYS A 41 1.56 -25.90 12.89
N TYR A 42 1.10 -24.87 12.17
CA TYR A 42 0.81 -23.55 12.78
C TYR A 42 -0.41 -22.89 12.14
N ILE A 43 -1.14 -22.12 12.96
CA ILE A 43 -2.14 -21.14 12.52
C ILE A 43 -1.46 -19.78 12.59
N GLU A 44 -1.49 -19.05 11.50
CA GLU A 44 -0.92 -17.72 11.44
C GLU A 44 -1.94 -16.74 10.86
N ASN A 45 -1.99 -15.55 11.46
CA ASN A 45 -2.82 -14.45 10.99
C ASN A 45 -2.06 -13.69 9.89
N ILE A 46 -2.74 -13.38 8.81
CA ILE A 46 -2.26 -12.50 7.74
C ILE A 46 -3.24 -11.35 7.60
N LEU A 47 -2.71 -10.13 7.54
CA LEU A 47 -3.48 -8.96 7.15
C LEU A 47 -3.35 -8.77 5.64
N ILE A 48 -4.48 -8.62 4.98
CA ILE A 48 -4.60 -8.32 3.56
C ILE A 48 -5.13 -6.90 3.43
N VAL A 49 -4.44 -6.07 2.65
CA VAL A 49 -4.84 -4.70 2.32
C VAL A 49 -5.16 -4.64 0.82
N ILE A 50 -6.35 -4.16 0.49
CA ILE A 50 -6.89 -4.06 -0.87
C ILE A 50 -7.04 -2.58 -1.19
N ILE A 51 -6.25 -2.10 -2.16
CA ILE A 51 -6.17 -0.70 -2.53
C ILE A 51 -6.79 -0.53 -3.92
N LEU A 52 -7.88 0.23 -3.98
CA LEU A 52 -8.47 0.69 -5.23
C LEU A 52 -7.85 2.03 -5.58
N TYR A 53 -7.28 2.13 -6.77
CA TYR A 53 -6.61 3.34 -7.22
C TYR A 53 -6.88 3.62 -8.69
N ASP A 54 -6.79 4.88 -9.09
CA ASP A 54 -6.76 5.23 -10.50
C ASP A 54 -5.33 5.24 -11.06
N SER A 55 -5.19 4.80 -12.30
CA SER A 55 -3.91 4.76 -13.02
C SER A 55 -3.59 6.04 -13.78
N TYR A 56 -4.53 6.99 -13.80
CA TYR A 56 -4.41 8.25 -14.52
C TYR A 56 -4.12 9.39 -13.53
N GLY A 57 -2.93 9.99 -13.66
CA GLY A 57 -2.48 11.12 -12.84
C GLY A 57 -1.61 10.71 -11.64
N ASN A 58 -0.52 11.46 -11.43
CA ASN A 58 0.24 11.42 -10.17
C ASN A 58 -0.53 12.25 -9.14
N CYS A 59 -1.32 11.60 -8.29
CA CYS A 59 -2.17 12.26 -7.30
C CYS A 59 -1.77 11.93 -5.85
N GLY A 60 -0.63 11.26 -5.66
CA GLY A 60 -0.12 10.94 -4.34
C GLY A 60 0.56 12.14 -3.66
N TYR A 61 0.96 11.97 -2.40
CA TYR A 61 1.63 13.01 -1.62
C TYR A 61 3.08 13.18 -2.09
N LEU A 62 3.44 14.36 -2.59
CA LEU A 62 4.83 14.69 -2.94
C LEU A 62 5.73 14.47 -1.73
N ASN A 63 6.65 13.52 -1.83
CA ASN A 63 7.74 13.39 -0.86
C ASN A 63 8.51 14.73 -0.83
N THR A 64 8.89 15.20 0.36
CA THR A 64 9.67 16.43 0.54
C THR A 64 10.98 16.42 -0.26
N LYS A 65 11.56 15.24 -0.54
CA LYS A 65 12.68 15.09 -1.49
C LYS A 65 12.30 15.50 -2.92
N SER A 66 11.14 15.08 -3.43
CA SER A 66 10.65 15.43 -4.77
C SER A 66 10.27 16.91 -4.89
N LEU A 67 9.92 17.56 -3.78
CA LEU A 67 9.68 19.01 -3.69
C LEU A 67 10.95 19.85 -3.82
N MET A 68 12.12 19.32 -3.44
CA MET A 68 13.39 20.04 -3.60
C MET A 68 13.81 20.16 -5.07
N ASP A 69 13.46 19.18 -5.91
CA ASP A 69 13.73 19.22 -7.35
C ASP A 69 12.87 20.28 -8.08
N PHE A 70 11.66 20.54 -7.57
CA PHE A 70 10.78 21.59 -8.10
C PHE A 70 11.27 23.02 -7.83
N LYS A 71 12.04 23.25 -6.76
CA LYS A 71 12.58 24.59 -6.44
C LYS A 71 13.79 25.00 -7.28
N LYS A 72 14.32 24.11 -8.12
CA LYS A 72 15.48 24.36 -8.99
C LYS A 72 15.11 24.73 -10.43
N LEU A 73 13.83 24.88 -10.76
CA LEU A 73 13.34 25.37 -12.06
C LEU A 73 13.08 26.87 -12.04
#